data_AF-A0A8T5FF36-F1
#
_entry.id   AF-A0A8T5FF36-F1
#
_cell.length_a   1.000
_cell.length_b   1.000
_cell.length_c   1.000
_cell.angle_alpha   90.00
_cell.angle_beta   90.00
_cell.angle_gamma   90.00
#
_symmetry.space_group_name_H-M   'P 1'
#
loop_
_entity.id
_entity.type
_entity.pdbx_description
1 polymer ?
#
loop_
_entity_poly.entity_id
_entity_poly.type
_entity_poly.pdbx_seq_one_letter_code
_entity_poly.pdbx_strand_id
1 'polypeptide(L)'
;MQGETYSFDAIRGIQATHEFYVAMCPLKIIPKLFVFIDYDLPPELKAQRTLRESRIPAIKNYILNNPTDYIFSSLTASVDGDMNFFPAPS
;
A
#
# COMPACT_ATOMS: atom_id res chain seq x y z
N MET A 1 28.93 2.96 5.06
CA MET A 1 27.84 2.93 6.06
C MET A 1 26.96 1.75 5.68
N GLN A 2 26.89 0.70 6.50
CA GLN A 2 25.98 -0.42 6.25
C GLN A 2 24.56 0.09 6.50
N GLY A 3 23.78 0.27 5.44
CA GLY A 3 22.37 0.59 5.57
C GLY A 3 21.65 -0.59 6.22
N GLU A 4 20.85 -0.33 7.25
CA GLU A 4 19.98 -1.36 7.82
C GLU A 4 19.02 -1.84 6.74
N THR A 5 19.12 -3.12 6.38
CA THR A 5 18.21 -3.75 5.43
C THR A 5 17.09 -4.43 6.20
N TYR A 6 15.84 -4.12 5.85
CA TYR A 6 14.66 -4.76 6.40
C TYR A 6 14.10 -5.74 5.36
N SER A 7 13.84 -6.98 5.77
CA SER A 7 13.24 -8.01 4.93
C SER A 7 11.93 -8.48 5.54
N PHE A 8 10.90 -8.58 4.71
CA PHE A 8 9.57 -9.05 5.10
C PHE A 8 9.09 -10.09 4.09
N ASP A 9 8.43 -11.12 4.58
CA ASP A 9 7.69 -12.01 3.71
C ASP A 9 6.49 -11.25 3.13
N ALA A 10 6.35 -11.33 1.81
CA ALA A 10 5.30 -10.64 1.07
C ALA A 10 4.52 -11.63 0.20
N ILE A 11 3.21 -11.42 0.14
CA ILE A 11 2.31 -12.15 -0.75
C ILE A 11 2.15 -11.32 -2.02
N ARG A 12 2.47 -11.89 -3.18
CA ARG A 12 2.18 -11.31 -4.49
C ARG A 12 0.76 -11.64 -4.91
N GLY A 13 0.00 -10.64 -5.34
CA GLY A 13 -1.30 -10.79 -5.99
C GLY A 13 -1.41 -9.97 -7.26
N ILE A 14 -2.53 -10.11 -7.98
CA ILE A 14 -2.85 -9.33 -9.17
C ILE A 14 -4.17 -8.59 -8.95
N GLN A 15 -4.17 -7.28 -9.15
CA GLN A 15 -5.36 -6.42 -9.12
C GLN A 15 -5.47 -5.69 -10.45
N ALA A 16 -6.57 -5.92 -11.18
CA ALA A 16 -6.84 -5.24 -12.42
C ALA A 16 -5.62 -5.22 -13.37
N THR A 17 -4.93 -6.36 -13.54
CA THR A 17 -3.67 -6.52 -14.32
C THR A 17 -2.36 -6.03 -13.68
N HIS A 18 -2.41 -5.31 -12.56
CA HIS A 18 -1.22 -4.86 -11.83
C HIS A 18 -0.79 -5.84 -10.75
N GLU A 19 0.51 -6.08 -10.64
CA GLU A 19 1.07 -6.84 -9.51
C GLU A 19 1.06 -5.98 -8.25
N PHE A 20 0.59 -6.56 -7.15
CA PHE A 20 0.65 -5.92 -5.84
C PHE A 20 1.26 -6.86 -4.81
N TYR A 21 1.90 -6.29 -3.79
CA TYR A 21 2.59 -7.04 -2.75
C TYR A 21 2.05 -6.63 -1.38
N VAL A 22 1.66 -7.60 -0.56
CA VAL A 22 1.21 -7.38 0.82
C VAL A 22 2.17 -8.07 1.75
N ALA A 23 2.80 -7.29 2.64
CA ALA A 23 3.66 -7.81 3.69
C ALA A 23 3.07 -7.47 5.07
N MET A 24 3.19 -8.39 6.01
CA MET A 24 2.88 -8.14 7.42
C MET A 24 4.18 -7.82 8.15
N CYS A 25 4.23 -6.69 8.84
CA CYS A 25 5.39 -6.31 9.65
C CYS A 25 4.98 -5.88 11.07
N PRO A 26 5.86 -6.05 12.07
CA PRO A 26 5.63 -5.52 13.41
C PRO A 26 5.44 -4.00 13.39
N LEU A 27 4.38 -3.50 14.02
CA LEU A 27 4.04 -2.06 14.07
C LEU A 27 5.21 -1.18 14.55
N LYS A 28 6.05 -1.70 15.46
CA LYS A 28 7.24 -1.02 15.99
C LYS A 28 8.29 -0.65 14.92
N ILE A 29 8.23 -1.26 13.74
CA ILE A 29 9.16 -1.00 12.63
C ILE A 29 8.70 0.19 11.76
N ILE A 30 7.40 0.51 11.75
CA ILE A 30 6.84 1.60 10.94
C ILE A 30 7.57 2.95 11.20
N PRO A 31 7.83 3.40 12.45
CA PRO A 31 8.55 4.65 12.69
C PRO A 31 10.01 4.66 12.22
N LYS A 32 10.60 3.49 11.98
CA LYS A 32 11.97 3.37 11.49
C LYS A 32 12.07 3.40 9.97
N LEU A 33 11.04 2.86 9.30
CA LEU A 33 10.96 2.82 7.83
C LEU A 33 10.41 4.11 7.23
N PHE A 34 9.51 4.77 7.96
CA PHE A 34 8.84 5.97 7.48
C PHE A 34 9.34 7.17 8.28
N VAL A 35 9.91 8.14 7.57
CA VAL A 35 10.07 9.49 8.11
C VAL A 35 8.67 10.08 8.18
N PHE A 36 8.11 10.17 9.37
CA PHE A 36 6.86 10.89 9.57
C PHE A 36 7.14 12.37 9.32
N ILE A 37 6.75 12.84 8.13
CA ILE A 37 6.65 14.27 7.89
C ILE A 37 5.41 14.70 8.67
N ASP A 38 5.59 15.45 9.75
CA ASP A 38 4.52 16.09 10.52
C ASP A 38 3.85 17.17 9.66
N TYR A 39 3.17 16.75 8.60
CA TYR A 39 2.06 17.49 8.04
C TYR A 39 0.83 17.00 8.79
N ASP A 40 0.23 17.89 9.57
CA ASP A 40 -1.02 17.66 10.27
C ASP A 40 -2.12 17.42 9.21
N LEU A 41 -2.24 16.16 8.79
CA LEU A 41 -3.15 15.79 7.71
C LEU A 41 -4.57 16.02 8.24
N PRO A 42 -5.38 16.89 7.60
CA PRO A 42 -6.74 17.16 8.03
C PRO A 42 -7.50 15.86 8.33
N PRO A 43 -8.38 15.82 9.35
CA PRO A 43 -9.14 14.62 9.71
C PRO A 43 -9.87 13.96 8.52
N GLU A 44 -10.16 14.74 7.47
CA GLU A 44 -10.76 14.35 6.20
C GLU A 44 -9.89 13.41 5.37
N LEU A 45 -8.57 13.51 5.50
CA LEU A 45 -7.55 12.75 4.77
C LEU A 45 -6.97 11.58 5.56
N LYS A 46 -7.29 11.45 6.86
CA LYS A 46 -6.89 10.28 7.67
C LYS A 46 -7.61 9.03 7.15
N ALA A 47 -6.88 8.16 6.45
CA ALA A 47 -7.36 6.99 5.70
C ALA A 47 -7.82 5.80 6.59
N GLN A 48 -8.39 6.09 7.76
CA GLN A 48 -8.99 5.10 8.63
C GLN A 48 -10.32 5.62 9.13
N ARG A 49 -11.35 5.44 8.31
CA ARG A 49 -12.74 5.71 8.65
C ARG A 49 -13.53 4.43 8.43
N THR A 50 -14.48 4.16 9.33
CA THR A 50 -15.58 3.22 9.10
C THR A 50 -16.12 3.44 7.69
N LEU A 51 -16.31 2.34 6.94
CA LEU A 51 -16.77 2.41 5.55
C LEU A 51 -18.05 3.25 5.48
N ARG A 52 -17.97 4.41 4.84
CA ARG A 52 -19.16 5.25 4.62
C ARG A 52 -19.97 4.61 3.51
N GLU A 53 -21.19 4.16 3.83
CA GLU A 53 -22.09 3.53 2.85
C GLU A 53 -22.33 4.43 1.63
N SER A 54 -22.36 5.76 1.82
CA SER A 54 -22.48 6.74 0.74
C SER A 54 -21.33 6.70 -0.28
N ARG A 55 -20.17 6.10 0.05
CA ARG A 55 -19.04 5.93 -0.87
C ARG A 55 -19.10 4.62 -1.67
N ILE A 56 -19.94 3.66 -1.29
CA ILE A 56 -20.05 2.36 -1.97
C ILE A 56 -20.36 2.52 -3.46
N PRO A 57 -21.31 3.38 -3.90
CA PRO A 57 -21.59 3.53 -5.33
C PRO A 57 -20.38 4.04 -6.12
N ALA A 58 -19.61 4.97 -5.56
CA ALA A 58 -18.42 5.53 -6.21
C ALA A 58 -17.30 4.49 -6.34
N ILE A 59 -17.05 3.71 -5.27
CA ILE A 59 -16.06 2.62 -5.27
C ILE A 59 -16.46 1.53 -6.27
N LYS A 60 -17.74 1.11 -6.25
CA LYS A 60 -18.30 0.17 -7.22
C LYS A 60 -18.06 0.65 -8.65
N ASN A 61 -18.44 1.89 -8.95
CA ASN A 61 -18.28 2.44 -10.30
C ASN A 61 -16.82 2.52 -10.71
N TYR A 62 -15.91 2.88 -9.80
CA TYR A 62 -14.47 2.89 -10.09
C TYR A 62 -13.96 1.50 -10.49
N ILE A 63 -14.36 0.45 -9.77
CA ILE A 63 -13.95 -0.94 -10.08
C ILE A 63 -14.57 -1.40 -11.40
N LEU A 64 -15.89 -1.22 -11.56
CA LEU A 64 -16.62 -1.73 -12.71
C LEU A 64 -16.28 -1.00 -14.02
N ASN A 65 -15.94 0.29 -13.94
CA ASN A 65 -15.57 1.08 -15.11
C ASN A 65 -14.09 0.94 -15.48
N ASN A 66 -13.23 0.44 -14.57
CA ASN A 66 -11.79 0.26 -14.80
C ASN A 66 -11.35 -1.18 -14.49
N PRO A 67 -11.93 -2.21 -15.14
CA PRO A 67 -11.71 -3.62 -14.79
C PRO A 67 -10.25 -4.08 -14.93
N THR A 68 -9.45 -3.35 -15.70
CA THR A 68 -8.03 -3.61 -15.97
C THR A 68 -7.10 -2.51 -15.43
N ASP A 69 -7.61 -1.57 -14.63
CA ASP A 69 -6.79 -0.45 -14.15
C ASP A 69 -7.33 0.20 -12.85
N TYR A 70 -7.89 -0.61 -11.93
CA TYR A 70 -8.24 -0.13 -10.59
C TYR A 70 -7.16 -0.51 -9.57
N ILE A 71 -6.91 0.38 -8.61
CA ILE A 71 -5.99 0.14 -7.49
C ILE A 71 -6.72 0.52 -6.18
N PHE A 72 -6.62 -0.33 -5.16
CA PHE A 72 -7.09 0.01 -3.82
C PHE A 72 -6.00 0.75 -3.04
N SER A 73 -6.38 1.78 -2.28
CA SER A 73 -5.43 2.52 -1.46
C SER A 73 -4.87 1.65 -0.33
N SER A 74 -3.62 1.23 -0.43
CA SER A 74 -2.79 0.84 0.71
C SER A 74 -2.01 2.05 1.23
N LEU A 75 -1.29 1.91 2.34
CA LEU A 75 -0.30 2.91 2.77
C LEU A 75 0.67 3.15 1.61
N THR A 76 0.61 4.33 0.99
CA THR A 76 1.45 4.65 -0.17
C THR A 76 2.85 5.01 0.31
N ALA A 77 3.83 4.18 -0.04
CA ALA A 77 5.25 4.51 0.06
C ALA A 77 5.79 4.80 -1.34
N SER A 78 6.58 5.87 -1.49
CA SER A 78 7.36 6.10 -2.70
C SER A 78 8.77 5.57 -2.45
N VAL A 79 9.27 4.75 -3.36
CA VAL A 79 10.64 4.22 -3.34
C VAL A 79 11.38 4.80 -4.55
N ASP A 80 12.61 5.25 -4.34
CA ASP A 80 13.52 5.65 -5.41
C ASP A 80 14.49 4.49 -5.68
N GLY A 81 14.58 4.04 -6.93
CA GLY A 81 15.46 2.95 -7.36
C GLY A 81 14.78 1.84 -8.18
N ASP A 82 15.60 1.03 -8.86
CA ASP A 82 15.15 -0.11 -9.65
C ASP A 82 14.64 -1.24 -8.74
N MET A 83 13.34 -1.55 -8.83
CA MET A 83 12.74 -2.64 -8.06
C MET A 83 13.07 -3.99 -8.70
N ASN A 84 13.70 -4.88 -7.92
CA ASN A 84 14.00 -6.25 -8.32
C ASN A 84 13.11 -7.22 -7.52
N PHE A 85 12.30 -8.01 -8.22
CA PHE A 85 11.41 -8.99 -7.60
C PHE A 85 11.92 -10.41 -7.85
N PHE A 86 12.09 -11.18 -6.77
CA PHE A 86 12.47 -12.59 -6.84
C PHE A 86 11.37 -13.44 -6.21
N PRO A 87 10.94 -14.54 -6.86
CA PRO A 87 10.02 -15.49 -6.24
C PRO A 87 10.68 -16.11 -5.00
N ALA A 88 9.91 -16.31 -3.93
CA ALA A 88 10.40 -16.99 -2.74
C ALA A 88 10.79 -18.45 -3.09
N PRO A 89 11.88 -18.99 -2.52
CA PRO A 89 12.26 -20.38 -2.71
C PRO A 89 11.13 -21.31 -2.24
N SER A 90 10.94 -22.41 -2.97
CA SER A 90 9.91 -23.44 -2.72
C SER A 90 10.14 -24.21 -1.43
#